data_AF-A0A2T4LPN0-F1
#
_entry.id   AF-A0A2T4LPN0-F1
#
_cell.length_a   1.000
_cell.length_b   1.000
_cell.length_c   1.000
_cell.angle_alpha   90.00
_cell.angle_beta   90.00
_cell.angle_gamma   90.00
#
_symmetry.space_group_name_H-M   'P 1'
#
loop_
_entity.id
_entity.type
_entity.pdbx_description
1 polymer ?
#
loop_
_entity_poly.entity_id
_entity_poly.type
_entity_poly.pdbx_seq_one_letter_code
_entity_poly.pdbx_strand_id
1 'polypeptide(L)'
;MKIKSLDIYGYGRFIQRTIQFDEHFTEIYGENESGKSTIQAFIHSILFGFPTKKENEPRLEPRLGNQYGGKLTLIQDDGSLIEIERIKGAATGDVKVYLPNGAIKDESWLKKELNFISKRTYQGIFSFDVLGLQNIHKNMDETQLQNYLLQAGALGSTEFTSMREILNDKKEMLYKKNGRNPMINQQLEELKSLERQIREEEEKLSSYKRLVDDKDKADRRLENLKQNLNQLSKMHDRKQKELALHEQTQEWKTLETQLNIEPVTFPEQGIDRYESAKIQTQNLKRDIGLREERLAHLKSENEKINVPKQSDLDAFNHIQQQENEIKQKEYELKSVEKEIQDKEREKSGLKSNIGWQDVYHEVDSSEAMKSHVSNQIKNKQEQTAFIQQLERNIEENKIDKETNQTEMDALEKDIVSDENYEKKKQYNNRVFELQEKNNLYQKMKEAFDKEQQENERKQNIFRFALIILAVVGIGLTVFSFISANLVFGIVFAILSLIFIVGIFLVKSKEIGHSETFSNEIEDLQHQINDLEANYNLDFDLDDQN
;
A
#
# COMPACT_ATOMS: atom_id res chain seq x y z
N MET A 1 52.63 8.82 9.99
CA MET A 1 52.54 8.97 8.51
C MET A 1 52.66 10.43 8.12
N LYS A 2 53.28 10.75 6.97
CA LYS A 2 53.41 12.11 6.40
C LYS A 2 53.06 12.13 4.90
N ILE A 3 52.46 13.21 4.39
CA ILE A 3 52.16 13.38 2.96
C ILE A 3 53.35 14.01 2.25
N LYS A 4 53.90 13.33 1.25
CA LYS A 4 55.06 13.79 0.46
C LYS A 4 54.66 14.53 -0.81
N SER A 5 53.68 14.01 -1.54
CA SER A 5 53.23 14.61 -2.81
C SER A 5 51.81 14.20 -3.18
N LEU A 6 51.19 15.03 -4.02
CA LEU A 6 49.90 14.81 -4.65
C LEU A 6 50.08 14.83 -6.16
N ASP A 7 49.56 13.83 -6.84
CA ASP A 7 49.42 13.80 -8.29
C ASP A 7 47.92 13.80 -8.64
N ILE A 8 47.40 14.95 -9.03
CA ILE A 8 45.97 15.14 -9.33
C ILE A 8 45.77 14.90 -10.83
N TYR A 9 45.09 13.82 -11.19
CA TYR A 9 44.72 13.54 -12.58
C TYR A 9 43.59 14.48 -13.01
N GLY A 10 42.54 14.56 -12.18
CA GLY A 10 41.44 15.50 -12.33
C GLY A 10 40.56 15.56 -11.08
N TYR A 11 40.49 16.73 -10.45
CA TYR A 11 39.67 16.96 -9.25
C TYR A 11 39.31 18.45 -9.12
N GLY A 12 38.02 18.76 -9.21
CA GLY A 12 37.48 20.12 -9.25
C GLY A 12 38.06 20.91 -10.42
N ARG A 13 38.86 21.93 -10.11
CA ARG A 13 39.51 22.80 -11.11
C ARG A 13 40.92 22.35 -11.50
N PHE A 14 41.50 21.37 -10.80
CA PHE A 14 42.85 20.89 -11.07
C PHE A 14 42.81 19.72 -12.05
N ILE A 15 43.62 19.79 -13.10
CA ILE A 15 43.79 18.76 -14.12
C ILE A 15 45.29 18.58 -14.32
N GLN A 16 45.77 17.34 -14.27
CA GLN A 16 47.19 16.97 -14.46
C GLN A 16 48.16 17.84 -13.65
N ARG A 17 47.92 17.93 -12.33
CA ARG A 17 48.70 18.79 -11.43
C ARG A 17 49.43 17.96 -10.38
N THR A 18 50.75 18.08 -10.34
CA THR A 18 51.59 17.54 -9.27
C THR A 18 51.95 18.63 -8.27
N ILE A 19 51.84 18.32 -6.98
CA ILE A 19 52.24 19.19 -5.86
C ILE A 19 53.18 18.38 -4.97
N GLN A 20 54.38 18.90 -4.73
CA GLN A 20 55.32 18.32 -3.77
C GLN A 20 55.29 19.13 -2.48
N PHE A 21 55.25 18.44 -1.34
CA PHE A 21 55.27 19.04 -0.02
C PHE A 21 56.66 18.96 0.61
N ASP A 22 56.99 19.95 1.43
CA ASP A 22 58.17 19.94 2.29
C ASP A 22 57.98 18.99 3.49
N GLU A 23 59.07 18.43 4.01
CA GLU A 23 59.04 17.46 5.11
C GLU A 23 58.62 18.05 6.47
N HIS A 24 58.73 19.37 6.64
CA HIS A 24 58.49 20.07 7.91
C HIS A 24 57.21 20.89 7.87
N PHE A 25 57.10 21.82 6.92
CA PHE A 25 55.98 22.74 6.86
C PHE A 25 55.73 23.20 5.42
N THR A 26 54.48 23.10 4.98
CA THR A 26 54.06 23.63 3.68
C THR A 26 52.86 24.56 3.84
N GLU A 27 52.96 25.77 3.29
CA GLU A 27 51.87 26.72 3.18
C GLU A 27 51.37 26.79 1.74
N ILE A 28 50.06 26.65 1.55
CA ILE A 28 49.40 26.83 0.24
C ILE A 28 48.58 28.12 0.29
N TYR A 29 49.01 29.15 -0.45
CA TYR A 29 48.36 30.46 -0.50
C TYR A 29 47.89 30.82 -1.92
N GLY A 30 47.01 31.82 -2.02
CA GLY A 30 46.44 32.31 -3.28
C GLY A 30 45.14 33.07 -3.06
N GLU A 31 44.58 33.66 -4.11
CA GLU A 31 43.30 34.39 -4.07
C GLU A 31 42.12 33.54 -3.60
N ASN A 32 41.02 34.17 -3.20
CA ASN A 32 39.78 33.42 -2.92
C ASN A 32 39.38 32.61 -4.16
N GLU A 33 38.78 31.44 -3.92
CA GLU A 33 38.41 30.50 -4.99
C GLU A 33 39.61 29.91 -5.76
N SER A 34 40.84 30.14 -5.30
CA SER A 34 42.06 29.50 -5.82
C SER A 34 42.15 27.98 -5.53
N GLY A 35 41.06 27.32 -5.15
CA GLY A 35 41.00 25.87 -4.98
C GLY A 35 41.84 25.31 -3.82
N LYS A 36 42.20 26.14 -2.84
CA LYS A 36 42.91 25.69 -1.63
C LYS A 36 42.15 24.60 -0.89
N SER A 37 40.86 24.84 -0.61
CA SER A 37 39.96 23.85 -0.01
C SER A 37 39.73 22.62 -0.90
N THR A 38 39.86 22.77 -2.23
CA THR A 38 39.79 21.65 -3.18
C THR A 38 40.97 20.69 -3.03
N ILE A 39 42.16 21.18 -2.67
CA ILE A 39 43.34 20.32 -2.39
C ILE A 39 43.09 19.50 -1.11
N GLN A 40 42.52 20.12 -0.08
CA GLN A 40 42.15 19.42 1.16
C GLN A 40 41.09 18.34 0.90
N ALA A 41 40.03 18.65 0.16
CA ALA A 41 38.99 17.70 -0.21
C ALA A 41 39.54 16.54 -1.08
N PHE A 42 40.52 16.82 -1.94
CA PHE A 42 41.23 15.79 -2.70
C PHE A 42 41.95 14.80 -1.77
N ILE A 43 42.72 15.29 -0.79
CA ILE A 43 43.40 14.42 0.20
C ILE A 43 42.38 13.53 0.93
N HIS A 44 41.26 14.09 1.39
CA HIS A 44 40.21 13.30 2.05
C HIS A 44 39.62 12.24 1.13
N SER A 45 39.40 12.59 -0.13
CA SER A 45 38.83 11.69 -1.12
C SER A 45 39.75 10.53 -1.46
N ILE A 46 41.06 10.76 -1.56
CA ILE A 46 42.01 9.67 -1.78
C ILE A 46 42.08 8.74 -0.57
N LEU A 47 42.12 9.28 0.65
CA LEU A 47 42.23 8.48 1.88
C LEU A 47 40.96 7.71 2.24
N PHE A 48 39.77 8.32 2.10
CA PHE A 48 38.51 7.75 2.63
C PHE A 48 37.45 7.46 1.56
N GLY A 49 37.71 7.82 0.30
CA GLY A 49 36.77 7.63 -0.81
C GLY A 49 36.02 8.91 -1.20
N PHE A 50 35.51 8.91 -2.43
CA PHE A 50 34.74 10.03 -2.97
C PHE A 50 33.35 10.13 -2.31
N PRO A 51 32.81 11.35 -2.13
CA PRO A 51 31.48 11.53 -1.57
C PRO A 51 30.40 10.74 -2.33
N THR A 52 29.47 10.14 -1.59
CA THR A 52 28.32 9.43 -2.17
C THR A 52 27.12 10.38 -2.32
N LYS A 53 26.11 10.01 -3.13
CA LYS A 53 24.89 10.83 -3.32
C LYS A 53 24.11 11.11 -2.03
N LYS A 54 24.37 10.35 -0.95
CA LYS A 54 23.73 10.52 0.37
C LYS A 54 24.45 11.55 1.25
N GLU A 55 25.68 11.90 0.91
CA GLU A 55 26.49 12.85 1.67
C GLU A 55 26.28 14.26 1.11
N ASN A 56 26.12 15.26 1.98
CA ASN A 56 25.93 16.67 1.62
C ASN A 56 27.23 17.35 1.12
N GLU A 57 28.20 16.58 0.61
CA GLU A 57 29.50 17.08 0.16
C GLU A 57 29.62 16.96 -1.38
N PRO A 58 30.08 18.01 -2.08
CA PRO A 58 30.22 17.96 -3.53
C PRO A 58 31.32 16.97 -3.94
N ARG A 59 31.06 16.13 -4.95
CA ARG A 59 32.06 15.19 -5.49
C ARG A 59 33.24 15.88 -6.19
N LEU A 60 33.09 17.13 -6.62
CA LEU A 60 34.14 17.89 -7.31
C LEU A 60 34.71 17.16 -8.54
N GLU A 61 33.84 16.60 -9.39
CA GLU A 61 34.27 16.04 -10.68
C GLU A 61 34.76 17.17 -11.62
N PRO A 62 35.87 16.98 -12.36
CA PRO A 62 36.42 18.02 -13.24
C PRO A 62 35.50 18.31 -14.42
N ARG A 63 35.39 19.60 -14.79
CA ARG A 63 34.55 20.04 -15.93
C ARG A 63 35.15 19.71 -17.30
N LEU A 64 36.47 19.64 -17.39
CA LEU A 64 37.23 19.43 -18.62
C LEU A 64 38.26 18.32 -18.37
N GLY A 65 37.94 17.08 -18.73
CA GLY A 65 38.86 15.95 -18.60
C GLY A 65 38.15 14.63 -18.34
N ASN A 66 38.64 13.55 -18.97
CA ASN A 66 38.06 12.20 -18.81
C ASN A 66 38.59 11.46 -17.57
N GLN A 67 39.55 12.03 -16.84
CA GLN A 67 40.19 11.40 -15.68
C GLN A 67 39.71 12.06 -14.39
N TYR A 68 39.23 11.27 -13.43
CA TYR A 68 38.77 11.73 -12.13
C TYR A 68 39.44 10.91 -11.02
N GLY A 69 40.11 11.62 -10.10
CA GLY A 69 40.93 11.03 -9.05
C GLY A 69 42.39 11.45 -9.15
N GLY A 70 43.26 10.64 -8.54
CA GLY A 70 44.69 10.90 -8.49
C GLY A 70 45.42 9.99 -7.53
N LYS A 71 46.67 10.35 -7.24
CA LYS A 71 47.59 9.58 -6.41
C LYS A 71 48.18 10.46 -5.30
N LEU A 72 48.38 9.85 -4.15
CA LEU A 72 48.96 10.48 -2.98
C LEU A 72 50.14 9.63 -2.49
N THR A 73 51.31 10.24 -2.35
CA THR A 73 52.51 9.56 -1.84
C THR A 73 52.68 9.87 -0.36
N LEU A 74 52.71 8.84 0.48
CA LEU A 74 52.92 8.93 1.92
C LEU A 74 54.28 8.37 2.31
N ILE A 75 54.85 8.92 3.38
CA ILE A 75 55.96 8.35 4.14
C ILE A 75 55.37 7.73 5.42
N GLN A 76 55.58 6.43 5.61
CA GLN A 76 55.21 5.70 6.82
C GLN A 76 56.15 6.01 7.98
N ASP A 77 55.79 5.60 9.19
CA ASP A 77 56.58 5.88 10.40
C ASP A 77 57.93 5.13 10.40
N ASP A 78 58.03 4.04 9.64
CA ASP A 78 59.27 3.30 9.38
C ASP A 78 60.13 3.91 8.26
N GLY A 79 59.70 5.03 7.67
CA GLY A 79 60.38 5.74 6.59
C GLY A 79 60.09 5.20 5.19
N SER A 80 59.25 4.17 5.05
CA SER A 80 58.91 3.60 3.75
C SER A 80 57.92 4.48 2.96
N LEU A 81 58.02 4.43 1.63
CA LEU A 81 57.18 5.21 0.72
C LEU A 81 56.03 4.34 0.18
N ILE A 82 54.80 4.78 0.43
CA ILE A 82 53.60 4.13 -0.12
C ILE A 82 52.87 5.10 -1.05
N GLU A 83 52.28 4.57 -2.12
CA GLU A 83 51.47 5.37 -3.03
C GLU A 83 50.02 4.90 -3.00
N ILE A 84 49.09 5.81 -2.68
CA ILE A 84 47.66 5.54 -2.67
C ILE A 84 47.07 6.19 -3.92
N GLU A 85 46.64 5.38 -4.87
CA GLU A 85 45.93 5.83 -6.06
C GLU A 85 44.45 5.55 -5.90
N ARG A 86 43.60 6.55 -6.13
CA ARG A 86 42.15 6.37 -6.19
C ARG A 86 41.59 7.04 -7.43
N ILE A 87 40.86 6.26 -8.22
CA ILE A 87 40.26 6.69 -9.49
C ILE A 87 38.75 6.40 -9.51
N LYS A 88 38.03 7.01 -10.45
CA LYS A 88 36.61 6.74 -10.69
C LYS A 88 36.38 5.24 -10.91
N GLY A 89 35.50 4.65 -10.10
CA GLY A 89 35.23 3.21 -10.08
C GLY A 89 33.89 2.93 -9.38
N ALA A 90 33.87 1.98 -8.43
CA ALA A 90 32.70 1.69 -7.60
C ALA A 90 32.18 2.93 -6.83
N ALA A 91 31.08 2.80 -6.06
CA ALA A 91 30.37 3.93 -5.41
C ALA A 91 31.25 5.00 -4.72
N THR A 92 32.39 4.62 -4.13
CA THR A 92 33.35 5.50 -3.45
C THR A 92 34.71 5.65 -4.17
N GLY A 93 34.85 5.10 -5.38
CA GLY A 93 36.10 5.06 -6.16
C GLY A 93 36.97 3.85 -5.84
N ASP A 94 37.66 3.33 -6.86
CA ASP A 94 38.53 2.18 -6.73
C ASP A 94 39.91 2.62 -6.22
N VAL A 95 40.39 1.99 -5.15
CA VAL A 95 41.68 2.30 -4.55
C VAL A 95 42.70 1.20 -4.82
N LYS A 96 43.93 1.62 -5.10
CA LYS A 96 45.10 0.75 -5.16
C LYS A 96 46.21 1.38 -4.33
N VAL A 97 46.78 0.59 -3.43
CA VAL A 97 47.94 1.01 -2.64
C VAL A 97 49.17 0.27 -3.12
N TYR A 98 50.16 1.02 -3.63
CA TYR A 98 51.44 0.49 -4.09
C TYR A 98 52.46 0.55 -2.96
N LEU A 99 53.01 -0.60 -2.60
CA LEU A 99 54.05 -0.75 -1.58
C LEU A 99 55.45 -0.73 -2.22
N PRO A 100 56.52 -0.40 -1.45
CA PRO A 100 57.90 -0.38 -1.96
C PRO A 100 58.37 -1.72 -2.57
N ASN A 101 57.80 -2.84 -2.11
CA ASN A 101 58.11 -4.18 -2.58
C ASN A 101 57.37 -4.56 -3.88
N GLY A 102 56.65 -3.63 -4.50
CA GLY A 102 55.86 -3.84 -5.72
C GLY A 102 54.51 -4.52 -5.50
N ALA A 103 54.13 -4.85 -4.25
CA ALA A 103 52.82 -5.42 -3.96
C ALA A 103 51.71 -4.35 -4.01
N ILE A 104 50.56 -4.71 -4.57
CA ILE A 104 49.37 -3.87 -4.62
C ILE A 104 48.37 -4.35 -3.55
N LYS A 105 47.86 -3.42 -2.74
CA LYS A 105 46.86 -3.66 -1.69
C LYS A 105 45.56 -2.91 -1.97
N ASP A 106 44.50 -3.32 -1.27
CA ASP A 106 43.13 -2.84 -1.46
C ASP A 106 42.67 -1.89 -0.32
N GLU A 107 41.41 -1.48 -0.40
CA GLU A 107 40.73 -0.62 0.58
C GLU A 107 40.80 -1.17 2.02
N SER A 108 40.75 -2.50 2.19
CA SER A 108 40.75 -3.12 3.52
C SER A 108 42.09 -2.93 4.23
N TRP A 109 43.18 -3.04 3.47
CA TRP A 109 44.52 -2.77 3.96
C TRP A 109 44.69 -1.29 4.29
N LEU A 110 44.24 -0.39 3.42
CA LEU A 110 44.30 1.06 3.66
C LEU A 110 43.56 1.46 4.94
N LYS A 111 42.36 0.91 5.18
CA LYS A 111 41.61 1.16 6.42
C LYS A 111 42.36 0.68 7.66
N LYS A 112 43.02 -0.47 7.58
CA LYS A 112 43.84 -0.99 8.67
C LYS A 112 45.05 -0.09 8.94
N GLU A 113 45.71 0.38 7.89
CA GLU A 113 46.84 1.30 7.96
C GLU A 113 46.44 2.65 8.59
N LEU A 114 45.23 3.13 8.27
CA LEU A 114 44.62 4.31 8.89
C LEU A 114 43.99 4.01 10.28
N ASN A 115 44.32 2.88 10.91
CA ASN A 115 43.79 2.45 12.22
C ASN A 115 42.26 2.49 12.34
N PHE A 116 41.54 2.21 11.25
CA PHE A 116 40.07 2.23 11.16
C PHE A 116 39.41 3.57 11.50
N ILE A 117 40.17 4.67 11.41
CA ILE A 117 39.64 6.02 11.65
C ILE A 117 38.62 6.36 10.55
N SER A 118 37.44 6.87 10.96
CA SER A 118 36.43 7.31 10.01
C SER A 118 36.80 8.66 9.38
N LYS A 119 36.30 8.96 8.17
CA LYS A 119 36.46 10.27 7.51
C LYS A 119 36.05 11.44 8.42
N ARG A 120 34.93 11.29 9.13
CA ARG A 120 34.41 12.29 10.07
C ARG A 120 35.38 12.51 11.24
N THR A 121 35.94 11.43 11.76
CA THR A 121 36.94 11.46 12.84
C THR A 121 38.23 12.14 12.35
N TYR A 122 38.69 11.84 11.13
CA TYR A 122 39.87 12.48 10.55
C TYR A 122 39.69 13.99 10.35
N GLN A 123 38.55 14.43 9.80
CA GLN A 123 38.21 15.84 9.65
C GLN A 123 38.10 16.56 11.01
N GLY A 124 37.63 15.85 12.04
CA GLY A 124 37.48 16.41 13.38
C GLY A 124 38.78 16.59 14.17
N ILE A 125 39.85 15.87 13.83
CA ILE A 125 41.07 15.79 14.66
C ILE A 125 42.33 16.19 13.90
N PHE A 126 42.44 15.79 12.63
CA PHE A 126 43.67 15.93 11.84
C PHE A 126 43.55 16.93 10.69
N SER A 127 42.32 17.35 10.35
CA SER A 127 42.06 18.23 9.21
C SER A 127 40.95 19.25 9.52
N PHE A 128 41.30 20.30 10.26
CA PHE A 128 40.38 21.36 10.62
C PHE A 128 40.11 22.35 9.47
N ASP A 129 38.86 22.78 9.35
CA ASP A 129 38.45 23.93 8.53
C ASP A 129 38.10 25.12 9.45
N VAL A 130 38.09 26.34 8.91
CA VAL A 130 37.78 27.58 9.65
C VAL A 130 36.40 27.50 10.30
N LEU A 131 35.39 26.96 9.60
CA LEU A 131 34.06 26.73 10.16
C LEU A 131 34.04 25.62 11.22
N GLY A 132 34.89 24.60 11.05
CA GLY A 132 35.08 23.54 12.04
C GLY A 132 35.65 24.07 13.36
N LEU A 133 36.65 24.96 13.30
CA LEU A 133 37.25 25.60 14.48
C LEU A 133 36.26 26.53 15.20
N GLN A 134 35.45 27.28 14.45
CA GLN A 134 34.41 28.14 15.04
C GLN A 134 33.31 27.34 15.76
N ASN A 135 32.92 26.18 15.23
CA ASN A 135 31.93 25.31 15.86
C ASN A 135 32.44 24.70 17.16
N ILE A 136 33.73 24.34 17.22
CA ILE A 136 34.36 23.85 18.45
C ILE A 136 34.36 24.95 19.53
N HIS A 137 34.70 26.20 19.16
CA HIS A 137 34.73 27.32 20.11
C HIS A 137 33.34 27.79 20.59
N LYS A 138 32.27 27.62 19.80
CA LYS A 138 30.92 28.09 20.19
C LYS A 138 30.08 27.06 20.93
N ASN A 139 30.25 25.77 20.64
CA ASN A 139 29.30 24.73 21.05
C ASN A 139 29.90 23.65 21.95
N MET A 140 31.18 23.73 22.31
CA MET A 140 31.84 22.79 23.22
C MET A 140 32.40 23.52 24.43
N ASP A 141 32.04 23.03 25.62
CA ASP A 141 32.64 23.48 26.88
C ASP A 141 34.04 22.85 27.09
N GLU A 142 34.86 23.39 28.00
CA GLU A 142 36.26 22.96 28.20
C GLU A 142 36.37 21.44 28.47
N THR A 143 35.45 20.91 29.28
CA THR A 143 35.35 19.47 29.56
C THR A 143 34.91 18.64 28.36
N GLN A 144 34.03 19.17 27.52
CA GLN A 144 33.60 18.50 26.29
C GLN A 144 34.71 18.48 25.25
N LEU A 145 35.47 19.57 25.12
CA LEU A 145 36.65 19.64 24.27
C LEU A 145 37.74 18.68 24.75
N GLN A 146 38.02 18.66 26.06
CA GLN A 146 38.97 17.72 26.64
C GLN A 146 38.55 16.27 26.38
N ASN A 147 37.28 15.94 26.61
CA ASN A 147 36.75 14.60 26.33
C ASN A 147 36.80 14.28 24.83
N TYR A 148 36.50 15.24 23.96
CA TYR A 148 36.59 15.07 22.51
C TYR A 148 38.03 14.79 22.06
N LEU A 149 39.02 15.51 22.59
CA LEU A 149 40.45 15.28 22.32
C LEU A 149 40.95 13.95 22.92
N LEU A 150 40.46 13.56 24.09
CA LEU A 150 40.77 12.28 24.71
C LEU A 150 40.19 11.11 23.89
N GLN A 151 38.95 11.25 23.42
CA GLN A 151 38.25 10.28 22.55
C GLN A 151 38.88 10.17 21.16
N ALA A 152 39.40 11.29 20.66
CA ALA A 152 40.17 11.39 19.42
C ALA A 152 41.51 10.63 19.49
N GLY A 153 42.22 10.72 20.63
CA GLY A 153 43.48 10.00 20.85
C GLY A 153 43.31 8.53 21.21
N ALA A 154 42.20 8.16 21.87
CA ALA A 154 41.90 6.79 22.29
C ALA A 154 40.94 6.09 21.31
N LEU A 155 41.46 5.68 20.13
CA LEU A 155 40.84 4.67 19.25
C LEU A 155 39.34 4.88 18.93
N GLY A 156 38.87 6.13 18.82
CA GLY A 156 37.49 6.42 18.40
C GLY A 156 36.40 6.14 19.44
N SER A 157 36.71 6.10 20.74
CA SER A 157 35.86 5.63 21.86
C SER A 157 34.57 6.43 22.19
N THR A 158 33.99 7.14 21.23
CA THR A 158 32.75 7.90 21.45
C THR A 158 31.57 7.00 21.83
N GLU A 159 31.52 5.77 21.30
CA GLU A 159 30.41 4.84 21.54
C GLU A 159 30.31 4.38 22.99
N PHE A 160 31.44 4.24 23.68
CA PHE A 160 31.47 3.78 25.09
C PHE A 160 30.92 4.84 26.04
N THR A 161 31.16 6.11 25.76
CA THR A 161 30.67 7.21 26.60
C THR A 161 29.16 7.38 26.39
N SER A 162 28.70 7.37 25.13
CA SER A 162 27.27 7.41 24.83
C SER A 162 26.53 6.19 25.38
N MET A 163 27.13 5.00 25.35
CA MET A 163 26.55 3.80 25.97
C MET A 163 26.38 3.98 27.49
N ARG A 164 27.35 4.61 28.16
CA ARG A 164 27.30 4.86 29.60
C ARG A 164 26.18 5.83 29.98
N GLU A 165 25.96 6.88 29.18
CA GLU A 165 24.84 7.81 29.36
C GLU A 165 23.50 7.10 29.17
N ILE A 166 23.33 6.35 28.07
CA ILE A 166 22.11 5.59 27.78
C ILE A 166 21.80 4.58 28.91
N LEU A 167 22.81 3.90 29.44
CA LEU A 167 22.66 2.98 30.57
C LEU A 167 22.24 3.70 31.85
N ASN A 168 22.80 4.89 32.09
CA ASN A 168 22.45 5.68 33.26
C ASN A 168 21.01 6.19 33.15
N ASP A 169 20.59 6.69 32.00
CA ASP A 169 19.21 7.15 31.74
C ASP A 169 18.19 6.01 31.93
N LYS A 170 18.49 4.82 31.39
CA LYS A 170 17.65 3.63 31.59
C LYS A 170 17.57 3.24 33.07
N LYS A 171 18.69 3.27 33.78
CA LYS A 171 18.72 2.99 35.23
C LYS A 171 17.86 3.99 35.99
N GLU A 172 17.99 5.28 35.68
CA GLU A 172 17.24 6.36 36.31
C GLU A 172 15.72 6.30 36.04
N MET A 173 15.34 5.86 34.84
CA MET A 173 13.93 5.63 34.47
C MET A 173 13.32 4.44 35.21
N LEU A 174 14.10 3.38 35.43
CA LEU A 174 13.63 2.16 36.10
C LEU A 174 13.61 2.31 37.62
N TYR A 175 14.67 2.85 38.22
CA TYR A 175 14.84 2.91 39.67
C TYR A 175 15.70 4.09 40.14
N LYS A 176 15.18 4.83 41.12
CA LYS A 176 15.98 5.79 41.90
C LYS A 176 15.73 5.57 43.37
N LYS A 177 16.79 5.57 44.17
CA LYS A 177 16.73 5.35 45.64
C LYS A 177 15.68 6.22 46.34
N ASN A 178 15.54 7.48 45.92
CA ASN A 178 14.55 8.43 46.45
C ASN A 178 13.56 8.93 45.38
N GLY A 179 13.44 8.23 44.25
CA GLY A 179 12.53 8.62 43.17
C GLY A 179 11.13 8.11 43.41
N ARG A 180 10.12 8.94 43.13
CA ARG A 180 8.70 8.55 43.25
C ARG A 180 8.09 8.08 41.93
N ASN A 181 8.64 8.58 40.82
CA ASN A 181 8.14 8.31 39.47
C ASN A 181 8.73 7.07 38.76
N PRO A 182 9.94 6.56 39.08
CA PRO A 182 10.47 5.38 38.37
C PRO A 182 9.55 4.16 38.50
N MET A 183 9.44 3.37 37.44
CA MET A 183 8.47 2.27 37.35
C MET A 183 8.60 1.28 38.50
N ILE A 184 9.82 0.88 38.88
CA ILE A 184 10.04 -0.08 39.96
C ILE A 184 9.61 0.51 41.31
N ASN A 185 9.87 1.80 41.54
CA ASN A 185 9.45 2.49 42.77
C ASN A 185 7.93 2.56 42.89
N GLN A 186 7.21 2.81 41.78
CA GLN A 186 5.75 2.81 41.76
C GLN A 186 5.19 1.42 42.07
N GLN A 187 5.71 0.37 41.42
CA GLN A 187 5.28 -1.01 41.66
C GLN A 187 5.55 -1.47 43.09
N LEU A 188 6.67 -1.06 43.70
CA LEU A 188 6.95 -1.36 45.11
C LEU A 188 5.92 -0.72 46.04
N GLU A 189 5.44 0.47 45.71
CA GLU A 189 4.46 1.18 46.54
C GLU A 189 3.05 0.62 46.36
N GLU A 190 2.70 0.23 45.14
CA GLU A 190 1.48 -0.55 44.87
C GLU A 190 1.50 -1.88 45.63
N LEU A 191 2.61 -2.61 45.62
CA LEU A 191 2.77 -3.87 46.33
C LEU A 191 2.56 -3.70 47.84
N LYS A 192 3.18 -2.69 48.46
CA LYS A 192 2.94 -2.39 49.88
C LYS A 192 1.48 -2.02 50.16
N SER A 193 0.82 -1.31 49.25
CA SER A 193 -0.59 -0.95 49.41
C SER A 193 -1.50 -2.17 49.34
N LEU A 194 -1.21 -3.10 48.43
CA LEU A 194 -1.91 -4.38 48.29
C LEU A 194 -1.70 -5.26 49.52
N GLU A 195 -0.46 -5.38 50.01
CA GLU A 195 -0.15 -6.11 51.25
C GLU A 195 -0.95 -5.55 52.45
N ARG A 196 -1.07 -4.22 52.54
CA ARG A 196 -1.87 -3.58 53.58
C ARG A 196 -3.36 -3.91 53.43
N GLN A 197 -3.91 -3.85 52.23
CA GLN A 197 -5.31 -4.20 51.97
C GLN A 197 -5.59 -5.66 52.32
N ILE A 198 -4.72 -6.58 51.94
CA ILE A 198 -4.82 -8.00 52.29
C ILE A 198 -4.88 -8.16 53.80
N ARG A 199 -3.98 -7.50 54.54
CA ARG A 199 -3.96 -7.57 56.00
C ARG A 199 -5.23 -7.01 56.64
N GLU A 200 -5.76 -5.90 56.13
CA GLU A 200 -7.01 -5.31 56.61
C GLU A 200 -8.22 -6.24 56.37
N GLU A 201 -8.27 -6.94 55.22
CA GLU A 201 -9.31 -7.93 54.94
C GLU A 201 -9.17 -9.21 55.77
N GLU A 202 -7.95 -9.68 56.03
CA GLU A 202 -7.68 -10.80 56.94
C GLU A 202 -8.17 -10.50 58.36
N GLU A 203 -7.96 -9.28 58.85
CA GLU A 203 -8.47 -8.83 60.15
C GLU A 203 -10.01 -8.83 60.19
N LYS A 204 -10.67 -8.36 59.13
CA LYS A 204 -12.14 -8.43 59.00
C LYS A 204 -12.64 -9.87 59.02
N LEU A 205 -11.98 -10.78 58.30
CA LEU A 205 -12.34 -12.21 58.29
C LEU A 205 -12.22 -12.83 59.68
N SER A 206 -11.16 -12.48 60.42
CA SER A 206 -10.97 -12.95 61.81
C SER A 206 -12.10 -12.47 62.73
N SER A 207 -12.52 -11.20 62.57
CA SER A 207 -13.61 -10.59 63.32
C SER A 207 -14.95 -11.24 62.98
N TYR A 208 -15.20 -11.51 61.69
CA TYR A 208 -16.39 -12.21 61.22
C TYR A 208 -16.49 -13.62 61.83
N LYS A 209 -15.40 -14.41 61.81
CA LYS A 209 -15.38 -15.75 62.44
C LYS A 209 -15.73 -15.69 63.92
N ARG A 210 -15.19 -14.72 64.66
CA ARG A 210 -15.53 -14.51 66.06
C ARG A 210 -17.02 -14.18 66.27
N LEU A 211 -17.58 -13.31 65.43
CA LEU A 211 -19.01 -12.96 65.51
C LEU A 211 -19.93 -14.13 65.19
N VAL A 212 -19.55 -15.00 64.24
CA VAL A 212 -20.28 -16.23 63.94
C VAL A 212 -20.23 -17.19 65.15
N ASP A 213 -19.07 -17.39 65.75
CA ASP A 213 -18.94 -18.22 66.96
C ASP A 213 -19.76 -17.66 68.13
N ASP A 214 -19.77 -16.34 68.31
CA ASP A 214 -20.56 -15.68 69.36
C ASP A 214 -22.06 -15.79 69.10
N LYS A 215 -22.49 -15.69 67.84
CA LYS A 215 -23.87 -15.96 67.42
C LYS A 215 -24.26 -17.40 67.74
N ASP A 216 -23.46 -18.38 67.34
CA ASP A 216 -23.75 -19.80 67.57
C ASP A 216 -23.84 -20.12 69.07
N LYS A 217 -22.97 -19.51 69.89
CA LYS A 217 -23.06 -19.62 71.36
C LYS A 217 -24.33 -19.00 71.90
N ALA A 218 -24.72 -17.82 71.40
CA ALA A 218 -25.94 -17.15 71.81
C ALA A 218 -27.19 -17.95 71.42
N ASP A 219 -27.23 -18.52 70.21
CA ASP A 219 -28.33 -19.35 69.72
C ASP A 219 -28.49 -20.63 70.57
N ARG A 220 -27.39 -21.31 70.90
CA ARG A 220 -27.43 -22.47 71.82
C ARG A 220 -27.95 -22.07 73.21
N ARG A 221 -27.54 -20.91 73.72
CA ARG A 221 -28.00 -20.41 75.02
C ARG A 221 -29.48 -20.05 75.00
N LEU A 222 -29.95 -19.45 73.92
CA LEU A 222 -31.36 -19.12 73.70
C LEU A 222 -32.22 -20.39 73.66
N GLU A 223 -31.77 -21.42 72.94
CA GLU A 223 -32.50 -22.68 72.83
C GLU A 223 -32.60 -23.38 74.19
N ASN A 224 -31.50 -23.43 74.95
CA ASN A 224 -31.52 -23.96 76.32
C ASN A 224 -32.49 -23.18 77.23
N LEU A 225 -32.52 -21.84 77.12
CA LEU A 225 -33.45 -21.01 77.89
C LEU A 225 -34.92 -21.27 77.51
N LYS A 226 -35.22 -21.44 76.22
CA LYS A 226 -36.56 -21.80 75.74
C LYS A 226 -37.02 -23.15 76.27
N GLN A 227 -36.12 -24.14 76.25
CA GLN A 227 -36.41 -25.47 76.79
C GLN A 227 -36.69 -25.42 78.30
N ASN A 228 -35.86 -24.70 79.05
CA ASN A 228 -36.06 -24.49 80.48
C ASN A 228 -37.39 -23.77 80.77
N LEU A 229 -37.73 -22.74 80.00
CA LEU A 229 -38.99 -22.01 80.14
C LEU A 229 -40.19 -22.91 79.88
N ASN A 230 -40.14 -23.74 78.84
CA ASN A 230 -41.20 -24.70 78.53
C ASN A 230 -41.38 -25.73 79.67
N GLN A 231 -40.28 -26.25 80.22
CA GLN A 231 -40.33 -27.16 81.37
C GLN A 231 -40.94 -26.48 82.61
N LEU A 232 -40.51 -25.25 82.92
CA LEU A 232 -41.08 -24.47 84.03
C LEU A 232 -42.56 -24.18 83.81
N SER A 233 -42.98 -23.81 82.60
CA SER A 233 -44.39 -23.54 82.27
C SER A 233 -45.24 -24.79 82.46
N LYS A 234 -44.79 -25.96 81.99
CA LYS A 234 -45.49 -27.23 82.21
C LYS A 234 -45.59 -27.60 83.68
N MET A 235 -44.53 -27.35 84.45
CA MET A 235 -44.53 -27.58 85.89
C MET A 235 -45.51 -26.64 86.60
N HIS A 236 -45.51 -25.37 86.22
CA HIS A 236 -46.43 -24.36 86.72
C HIS A 236 -47.89 -24.76 86.45
N ASP A 237 -48.23 -25.10 85.21
CA ASP A 237 -49.58 -25.54 84.83
C ASP A 237 -50.03 -26.78 85.62
N ARG A 238 -49.12 -27.75 85.83
CA ARG A 238 -49.40 -28.93 86.65
C ARG A 238 -49.70 -28.55 88.10
N LYS A 239 -48.89 -27.66 88.69
CA LYS A 239 -49.08 -27.19 90.07
C LYS A 239 -50.34 -26.34 90.22
N GLN A 240 -50.69 -25.54 89.22
CA GLN A 240 -51.92 -24.76 89.20
C GLN A 240 -53.15 -25.67 89.14
N LYS A 241 -53.11 -26.74 88.34
CA LYS A 241 -54.18 -27.77 88.32
C LYS A 241 -54.30 -28.51 89.66
N GLU A 242 -53.17 -28.86 90.28
CA GLU A 242 -53.14 -29.49 91.60
C GLU A 242 -53.74 -28.58 92.68
N LEU A 243 -53.42 -27.28 92.65
CA LEU A 243 -53.98 -26.29 93.56
C LEU A 243 -55.50 -26.09 93.35
N ALA A 244 -55.95 -26.01 92.09
CA ALA A 244 -57.37 -25.86 91.75
C ALA A 244 -58.24 -27.02 92.25
N LEU A 245 -57.68 -28.24 92.29
CA LEU A 245 -58.35 -29.43 92.79
C LEU A 245 -58.20 -29.63 94.30
N HIS A 246 -57.38 -28.82 94.98
CA HIS A 246 -57.05 -29.03 96.39
C HIS A 246 -58.28 -28.87 97.30
N GLU A 247 -59.05 -27.80 97.11
CA GLU A 247 -60.26 -27.52 97.88
C GLU A 247 -61.32 -28.62 97.67
N GLN A 248 -61.55 -29.02 96.42
CA GLN A 248 -62.48 -30.09 96.07
C GLN A 248 -62.05 -31.45 96.62
N THR A 249 -60.74 -31.72 96.68
CA THR A 249 -60.22 -32.97 97.26
C THR A 249 -60.35 -32.99 98.78
N GLN A 250 -60.16 -31.84 99.44
CA GLN A 250 -60.45 -31.70 100.87
C GLN A 250 -61.94 -31.89 101.14
N GLU A 251 -62.80 -31.23 100.37
CA GLU A 251 -64.25 -31.33 100.47
C GLU A 251 -64.72 -32.78 100.24
N TRP A 252 -64.23 -33.44 99.20
CA TRP A 252 -64.50 -34.85 98.92
C TRP A 252 -64.08 -35.76 100.07
N LYS A 253 -62.88 -35.58 100.65
CA LYS A 253 -62.44 -36.36 101.82
C LYS A 253 -63.30 -36.10 103.05
N THR A 254 -63.70 -34.85 103.31
CA THR A 254 -64.61 -34.52 104.42
C THR A 254 -66.00 -35.10 104.20
N LEU A 255 -66.52 -35.07 102.97
CA LEU A 255 -67.80 -35.67 102.61
C LEU A 255 -67.73 -37.20 102.70
N GLU A 256 -66.65 -37.84 102.25
CA GLU A 256 -66.41 -39.28 102.40
C GLU A 256 -66.42 -39.70 103.88
N THR A 257 -65.87 -38.87 104.78
CA THR A 257 -65.93 -39.12 106.24
C THR A 257 -67.32 -38.83 106.85
N GLN A 258 -68.09 -37.91 106.27
CA GLN A 258 -69.44 -37.55 106.73
C GLN A 258 -70.54 -38.47 106.18
N LEU A 259 -70.31 -39.15 105.06
CA LEU A 259 -71.27 -40.03 104.40
C LEU A 259 -71.31 -41.41 105.08
N ASN A 260 -71.83 -41.45 106.31
CA ASN A 260 -72.42 -42.66 106.89
C ASN A 260 -73.92 -42.66 106.56
N ILE A 261 -74.25 -43.02 105.31
CA ILE A 261 -75.60 -42.83 104.77
C ILE A 261 -76.48 -44.05 105.09
N GLU A 262 -77.48 -43.85 105.96
CA GLU A 262 -78.64 -44.73 106.11
C GLU A 262 -79.44 -44.83 104.79
N PRO A 263 -80.16 -45.93 104.51
CA PRO A 263 -80.86 -46.11 103.24
C PRO A 263 -81.98 -45.08 103.07
N VAL A 264 -81.95 -44.36 101.95
CA VAL A 264 -82.97 -43.36 101.59
C VAL A 264 -84.32 -44.04 101.35
N THR A 265 -85.36 -43.60 102.05
CA THR A 265 -86.74 -44.07 101.89
C THR A 265 -87.36 -43.52 100.61
N PHE A 266 -87.99 -44.40 99.83
CA PHE A 266 -88.61 -44.05 98.56
C PHE A 266 -89.89 -43.22 98.79
N PRO A 267 -90.06 -42.04 98.16
CA PRO A 267 -91.22 -41.17 98.37
C PRO A 267 -92.53 -41.82 97.90
N GLU A 268 -93.66 -41.49 98.54
CA GLU A 268 -94.98 -41.87 98.03
C GLU A 268 -95.22 -41.27 96.64
N GLN A 269 -95.79 -42.09 95.74
CA GLN A 269 -95.92 -41.82 94.29
C GLN A 269 -94.60 -41.51 93.57
N GLY A 270 -93.47 -42.05 94.06
CA GLY A 270 -92.15 -41.83 93.46
C GLY A 270 -92.05 -42.29 92.00
N ILE A 271 -92.80 -43.32 91.58
CA ILE A 271 -92.83 -43.80 90.19
C ILE A 271 -93.54 -42.78 89.28
N ASP A 272 -94.72 -42.30 89.66
CA ASP A 272 -95.49 -41.34 88.85
C ASP A 272 -94.77 -39.97 88.77
N ARG A 273 -94.16 -39.54 89.88
CA ARG A 273 -93.30 -38.34 89.90
C ARG A 273 -92.06 -38.55 89.04
N TYR A 274 -91.45 -39.73 89.07
CA TYR A 274 -90.32 -40.05 88.22
C TYR A 274 -90.70 -40.11 86.75
N GLU A 275 -91.83 -40.72 86.38
CA GLU A 275 -92.29 -40.76 84.99
C GLU A 275 -92.64 -39.36 84.48
N SER A 276 -93.34 -38.55 85.27
CA SER A 276 -93.65 -37.16 84.93
C SER A 276 -92.38 -36.32 84.77
N ALA A 277 -91.44 -36.44 85.71
CA ALA A 277 -90.15 -35.75 85.63
C ALA A 277 -89.30 -36.27 84.47
N LYS A 278 -89.33 -37.58 84.17
CA LYS A 278 -88.62 -38.20 83.05
C LYS A 278 -89.16 -37.72 81.72
N ILE A 279 -90.49 -37.62 81.57
CA ILE A 279 -91.13 -37.07 80.37
C ILE A 279 -90.78 -35.59 80.22
N GLN A 280 -90.86 -34.79 81.30
CA GLN A 280 -90.42 -33.39 81.27
C GLN A 280 -88.94 -33.26 80.92
N THR A 281 -88.08 -34.13 81.47
CA THR A 281 -86.64 -34.13 81.19
C THR A 281 -86.39 -34.54 79.74
N GLN A 282 -87.11 -35.51 79.19
CA GLN A 282 -86.99 -35.92 77.79
C GLN A 282 -87.45 -34.81 76.84
N ASN A 283 -88.54 -34.11 77.16
CA ASN A 283 -89.02 -32.97 76.39
C ASN A 283 -88.01 -31.79 76.45
N LEU A 284 -87.54 -31.44 77.64
CA LEU A 284 -86.50 -30.41 77.81
C LEU A 284 -85.20 -30.78 77.10
N LYS A 285 -84.80 -32.06 77.12
CA LYS A 285 -83.60 -32.53 76.43
C LYS A 285 -83.75 -32.47 74.91
N ARG A 286 -84.96 -32.72 74.39
CA ARG A 286 -85.29 -32.51 72.97
C ARG A 286 -85.26 -31.02 72.60
N ASP A 287 -85.82 -30.16 73.43
CA ASP A 287 -85.78 -28.70 73.23
C ASP A 287 -84.36 -28.13 73.31
N ILE A 288 -83.55 -28.61 74.24
CA ILE A 288 -82.12 -28.26 74.34
C ILE A 288 -81.40 -28.71 73.08
N GLY A 289 -81.60 -29.97 72.62
CA GLY A 289 -80.98 -30.46 71.39
C GLY A 289 -81.33 -29.64 70.16
N LEU A 290 -82.61 -29.26 70.00
CA LEU A 290 -83.05 -28.39 68.90
C LEU A 290 -82.43 -26.98 68.99
N ARG A 291 -82.27 -26.44 70.20
CA ARG A 291 -81.62 -25.13 70.41
C ARG A 291 -80.12 -25.19 70.20
N GLU A 292 -79.46 -26.27 70.61
CA GLU A 292 -78.03 -26.51 70.40
C GLU A 292 -77.71 -26.70 68.92
N GLU A 293 -78.54 -27.45 68.19
CA GLU A 293 -78.40 -27.61 66.73
C GLU A 293 -78.58 -26.26 66.02
N ARG A 294 -79.59 -25.47 66.43
CA ARG A 294 -79.80 -24.12 65.89
C ARG A 294 -78.66 -23.16 66.26
N LEU A 295 -78.11 -23.27 67.47
CA LEU A 295 -76.94 -22.51 67.90
C LEU A 295 -75.70 -22.92 67.12
N ALA A 296 -75.49 -24.21 66.86
CA ALA A 296 -74.39 -24.73 66.06
C ALA A 296 -74.49 -24.26 64.60
N HIS A 297 -75.70 -24.27 64.03
CA HIS A 297 -75.95 -23.72 62.70
C HIS A 297 -75.64 -22.22 62.65
N LEU A 298 -76.16 -21.43 63.60
CA LEU A 298 -75.89 -19.99 63.67
C LEU A 298 -74.41 -19.68 63.95
N LYS A 299 -73.71 -20.48 64.76
CA LYS A 299 -72.26 -20.37 64.96
C LYS A 299 -71.49 -20.71 63.70
N SER A 300 -71.87 -21.75 62.96
CA SER A 300 -71.25 -22.09 61.67
C SER A 300 -71.50 -21.01 60.62
N GLU A 301 -72.69 -20.40 60.59
CA GLU A 301 -72.97 -19.24 59.74
C GLU A 301 -72.13 -18.03 60.17
N ASN A 302 -72.00 -17.77 61.47
CA ASN A 302 -71.19 -16.67 61.98
C ASN A 302 -69.67 -16.88 61.77
N GLU A 303 -69.17 -18.11 61.87
CA GLU A 303 -67.77 -18.45 61.54
C GLU A 303 -67.49 -18.33 60.02
N LYS A 304 -68.50 -18.55 59.18
CA LYS A 304 -68.42 -18.30 57.73
C LYS A 304 -68.48 -16.81 57.39
N ILE A 305 -69.04 -15.97 58.27
CA ILE A 305 -69.04 -14.52 58.13
C ILE A 305 -67.70 -13.99 58.64
N ASN A 306 -66.71 -13.94 57.75
CA ASN A 306 -65.44 -13.29 58.06
C ASN A 306 -65.61 -11.78 57.91
N VAL A 307 -65.85 -11.08 59.01
CA VAL A 307 -65.85 -9.61 59.04
C VAL A 307 -64.39 -9.16 58.99
N PRO A 308 -63.95 -8.49 57.91
CA PRO A 308 -62.57 -8.01 57.81
C PRO A 308 -62.26 -7.11 59.00
N LYS A 309 -61.07 -7.26 59.61
CA LYS A 309 -60.67 -6.36 60.68
C LYS A 309 -60.53 -4.95 60.09
N GLN A 310 -60.76 -3.92 60.89
CA GLN A 310 -60.62 -2.53 60.44
C GLN A 310 -59.23 -2.27 59.83
N SER A 311 -58.18 -2.91 60.38
CA SER A 311 -56.82 -2.90 59.83
C SER A 311 -56.71 -3.45 58.40
N ASP A 312 -57.51 -4.46 58.07
CA ASP A 312 -57.49 -5.10 56.75
C ASP A 312 -58.23 -4.23 55.73
N LEU A 313 -59.29 -3.53 56.15
CA LEU A 313 -59.98 -2.52 55.34
C LEU A 313 -59.09 -1.28 55.10
N ASP A 314 -58.38 -0.84 56.13
CA ASP A 314 -57.44 0.28 56.03
C ASP A 314 -56.24 -0.08 55.13
N ALA A 315 -55.72 -1.30 55.24
CA ALA A 315 -54.68 -1.82 54.33
C ALA A 315 -55.18 -1.92 52.88
N PHE A 316 -56.42 -2.38 52.67
CA PHE A 316 -57.03 -2.45 51.34
C PHE A 316 -57.22 -1.07 50.72
N ASN A 317 -57.71 -0.09 51.50
CA ASN A 317 -57.83 1.30 51.06
C ASN A 317 -56.46 1.93 50.76
N HIS A 318 -55.42 1.60 51.52
CA HIS A 318 -54.06 2.08 51.26
C HIS A 318 -53.50 1.50 49.96
N ILE A 319 -53.72 0.21 49.68
CA ILE A 319 -53.36 -0.43 48.41
C ILE A 319 -54.15 0.19 47.25
N GLN A 320 -55.44 0.48 47.44
CA GLN A 320 -56.26 1.14 46.42
C GLN A 320 -55.79 2.57 46.12
N GLN A 321 -55.35 3.32 47.13
CA GLN A 321 -54.74 4.64 46.94
C GLN A 321 -53.42 4.56 46.17
N GLN A 322 -52.65 3.48 46.39
CA GLN A 322 -51.39 3.22 45.71
C GLN A 322 -51.56 2.56 44.33
N GLU A 323 -52.76 2.08 43.96
CA GLU A 323 -53.00 1.38 42.70
C GLU A 323 -52.60 2.22 41.48
N ASN A 324 -52.93 3.51 41.50
CA ASN A 324 -52.56 4.43 40.42
C ASN A 324 -51.05 4.65 40.35
N GLU A 325 -50.36 4.75 41.49
CA GLU A 325 -48.90 4.90 41.56
C GLU A 325 -48.19 3.61 41.10
N ILE A 326 -48.72 2.45 41.50
CA ILE A 326 -48.21 1.14 41.06
C ILE A 326 -48.40 0.97 39.55
N LYS A 327 -49.57 1.32 38.99
CA LYS A 327 -49.81 1.29 37.54
C LYS A 327 -48.91 2.25 36.77
N GLN A 328 -48.66 3.45 37.32
CA GLN A 328 -47.69 4.38 36.73
C GLN A 328 -46.29 3.80 36.74
N LYS A 329 -45.82 3.24 37.86
CA LYS A 329 -44.51 2.59 37.95
C LYS A 329 -44.39 1.35 37.07
N GLU A 330 -45.45 0.55 36.89
CA GLU A 330 -45.46 -0.56 35.93
C GLU A 330 -45.36 -0.07 34.49
N TYR A 331 -46.00 1.05 34.16
CA TYR A 331 -45.88 1.66 32.83
C TYR A 331 -44.48 2.22 32.60
N GLU A 332 -43.91 2.92 33.60
CA GLU A 332 -42.52 3.38 33.58
C GLU A 332 -41.55 2.22 33.44
N LEU A 333 -41.74 1.14 34.20
CA LEU A 333 -40.92 -0.07 34.12
C LEU A 333 -40.96 -0.65 32.70
N LYS A 334 -42.16 -0.83 32.11
CA LYS A 334 -42.29 -1.31 30.72
C LYS A 334 -41.64 -0.37 29.71
N SER A 335 -41.73 0.94 29.93
CA SER A 335 -41.09 1.94 29.07
C SER A 335 -39.57 1.82 29.16
N VAL A 336 -39.02 1.72 30.36
CA VAL A 336 -37.59 1.58 30.63
C VAL A 336 -37.06 0.24 30.10
N GLU A 337 -37.78 -0.86 30.30
CA GLU A 337 -37.43 -2.18 29.73
C GLU A 337 -37.35 -2.12 28.21
N LYS A 338 -38.32 -1.47 27.56
CA LYS A 338 -38.31 -1.28 26.11
C LYS A 338 -37.12 -0.43 25.67
N GLU A 339 -36.83 0.65 26.40
CA GLU A 339 -35.70 1.54 26.11
C GLU A 339 -34.35 0.81 26.28
N ILE A 340 -34.22 -0.03 27.30
CA ILE A 340 -33.07 -0.93 27.49
C ILE A 340 -32.95 -1.88 26.30
N GLN A 341 -34.05 -2.50 25.86
CA GLN A 341 -34.06 -3.44 24.75
C GLN A 341 -33.65 -2.76 23.43
N ASP A 342 -34.17 -1.56 23.17
CA ASP A 342 -33.82 -0.75 22.01
C ASP A 342 -32.33 -0.35 22.05
N LYS A 343 -31.81 0.02 23.23
CA LYS A 343 -30.38 0.34 23.43
C LYS A 343 -29.47 -0.88 23.29
N GLU A 344 -29.90 -2.06 23.75
CA GLU A 344 -29.17 -3.31 23.54
C GLU A 344 -29.13 -3.70 22.07
N ARG A 345 -30.24 -3.51 21.34
CA ARG A 345 -30.30 -3.74 19.90
C ARG A 345 -29.41 -2.76 19.14
N GLU A 346 -29.43 -1.48 19.52
CA GLU A 346 -28.54 -0.46 18.97
C GLU A 346 -27.07 -0.81 19.23
N LYS A 347 -26.72 -1.16 20.47
CA LYS A 347 -25.38 -1.63 20.84
C LYS A 347 -24.95 -2.86 20.04
N SER A 348 -25.84 -3.84 19.87
CA SER A 348 -25.56 -5.04 19.07
C SER A 348 -25.35 -4.70 17.60
N GLY A 349 -26.16 -3.79 17.03
CA GLY A 349 -25.99 -3.31 15.67
C GLY A 349 -24.67 -2.57 15.47
N LEU A 350 -24.33 -1.65 16.39
CA LEU A 350 -23.05 -0.93 16.36
C LEU A 350 -21.86 -1.88 16.50
N LYS A 351 -21.92 -2.86 17.40
CA LYS A 351 -20.90 -3.92 17.53
C LYS A 351 -20.73 -4.71 16.24
N SER A 352 -21.83 -5.10 15.60
CA SER A 352 -21.78 -5.85 14.34
C SER A 352 -21.19 -5.02 13.20
N ASN A 353 -21.52 -3.73 13.11
CA ASN A 353 -21.02 -2.84 12.06
C ASN A 353 -19.49 -2.66 12.10
N ILE A 354 -18.91 -2.69 13.30
CA ILE A 354 -17.47 -2.49 13.50
C ILE A 354 -16.72 -3.82 13.78
N GLY A 355 -17.40 -4.97 13.69
CA GLY A 355 -16.79 -6.29 13.91
C GLY A 355 -16.34 -6.56 15.35
N TRP A 356 -16.91 -5.86 16.33
CA TRP A 356 -16.50 -5.93 17.73
C TRP A 356 -17.16 -7.11 18.44
N GLN A 357 -16.41 -8.21 18.58
CA GLN A 357 -16.89 -9.44 19.22
C GLN A 357 -16.69 -9.43 20.74
N ASP A 358 -15.48 -9.09 21.22
CA ASP A 358 -15.14 -9.16 22.65
C ASP A 358 -14.70 -7.83 23.24
N VAL A 359 -15.03 -7.60 24.52
CA VAL A 359 -14.61 -6.40 25.26
C VAL A 359 -13.27 -6.68 25.92
N TYR A 360 -12.20 -6.15 25.32
CA TYR A 360 -10.85 -6.25 25.88
C TYR A 360 -10.61 -5.11 26.86
N HIS A 361 -10.77 -5.38 28.16
CA HIS A 361 -10.65 -4.38 29.22
C HIS A 361 -9.22 -3.89 29.48
N GLU A 362 -8.21 -4.54 28.88
CA GLU A 362 -6.80 -4.21 29.06
C GLU A 362 -6.23 -3.28 27.98
N VAL A 363 -7.05 -2.85 27.02
CA VAL A 363 -6.59 -1.98 25.93
C VAL A 363 -6.53 -0.54 26.42
N ASP A 364 -5.38 0.11 26.21
CA ASP A 364 -5.17 1.52 26.49
C ASP A 364 -6.21 2.37 25.73
N SER A 365 -7.20 2.88 26.48
CA SER A 365 -8.31 3.68 25.97
C SER A 365 -8.06 5.18 26.08
N SER A 366 -6.82 5.59 26.36
CA SER A 366 -6.44 6.99 26.42
C SER A 366 -6.70 7.72 25.09
N GLU A 367 -7.02 9.00 25.16
CA GLU A 367 -7.21 9.85 23.96
C GLU A 367 -5.95 9.90 23.08
N ALA A 368 -4.77 9.75 23.68
CA ALA A 368 -3.51 9.63 22.95
C ALA A 368 -3.47 8.35 22.08
N MET A 369 -3.88 7.21 22.63
CA MET A 369 -3.95 5.95 21.89
C MET A 369 -5.02 5.99 20.78
N LYS A 370 -6.20 6.57 21.07
CA LYS A 370 -7.24 6.78 20.04
C LYS A 370 -6.74 7.64 18.88
N SER A 371 -6.07 8.75 19.18
CA SER A 371 -5.48 9.64 18.17
C SER A 371 -4.40 8.92 17.36
N HIS A 372 -3.54 8.13 18.02
CA HIS A 372 -2.52 7.34 17.34
C HIS A 372 -3.12 6.30 16.39
N VAL A 373 -4.12 5.53 16.84
CA VAL A 373 -4.83 4.54 16.02
C VAL A 373 -5.58 5.22 14.86
N SER A 374 -6.20 6.37 15.10
CA SER A 374 -6.87 7.14 14.05
C SER A 374 -5.88 7.61 12.96
N ASN A 375 -4.72 8.12 13.37
CA ASN A 375 -3.65 8.50 12.44
C ASN A 375 -3.08 7.28 11.68
N GLN A 376 -2.90 6.14 12.35
CA GLN A 376 -2.47 4.89 11.71
C GLN A 376 -3.48 4.42 10.65
N ILE A 377 -4.78 4.45 10.96
CA ILE A 377 -5.85 4.09 10.02
C ILE A 377 -5.87 5.05 8.83
N LYS A 378 -5.75 6.35 9.08
CA LYS A 378 -5.68 7.37 8.02
C LYS A 378 -4.48 7.13 7.11
N ASN A 379 -3.28 6.90 7.67
CA ASN A 379 -2.09 6.59 6.90
C ASN A 379 -2.25 5.31 6.08
N LYS A 380 -2.88 4.27 6.65
CA LYS A 380 -3.19 3.03 5.91
C LYS A 380 -4.14 3.28 4.75
N GLN A 381 -5.17 4.10 4.93
CA GLN A 381 -6.12 4.46 3.87
C GLN A 381 -5.42 5.25 2.75
N GLU A 382 -4.58 6.22 3.10
CA GLU A 382 -3.78 6.98 2.13
C GLU A 382 -2.83 6.08 1.34
N GLN A 383 -2.12 5.17 2.02
CA GLN A 383 -1.28 4.17 1.38
C GLN A 383 -2.07 3.23 0.47
N THR A 384 -3.25 2.80 0.89
CA THR A 384 -4.12 1.91 0.09
C THR A 384 -4.61 2.62 -1.17
N ALA A 385 -5.02 3.88 -1.07
CA ALA A 385 -5.43 4.69 -2.21
C ALA A 385 -4.27 4.94 -3.18
N PHE A 386 -3.06 5.17 -2.65
CA PHE A 386 -1.85 5.32 -3.46
C PHE A 386 -1.49 4.02 -4.19
N ILE A 387 -1.59 2.87 -3.55
CA ILE A 387 -1.39 1.56 -4.18
C ILE A 387 -2.39 1.36 -5.33
N GLN A 388 -3.69 1.63 -5.11
CA GLN A 388 -4.69 1.54 -6.18
C GLN A 388 -4.43 2.48 -7.36
N GLN A 389 -3.88 3.67 -7.09
CA GLN A 389 -3.48 4.59 -8.16
C GLN A 389 -2.29 4.04 -8.94
N LEU A 390 -1.29 3.46 -8.27
CA LEU A 390 -0.16 2.81 -8.93
C LEU A 390 -0.60 1.61 -9.75
N GLU A 391 -1.52 0.78 -9.25
CA GLU A 391 -2.08 -0.36 -10.00
C GLU A 391 -2.77 0.11 -11.28
N ARG A 392 -3.60 1.16 -11.21
CA ARG A 392 -4.23 1.75 -12.41
C ARG A 392 -3.20 2.27 -13.41
N ASN A 393 -2.17 2.97 -12.93
CA ASN A 393 -1.10 3.47 -13.81
C ASN A 393 -0.32 2.32 -14.47
N ILE A 394 -0.09 1.21 -13.75
CA ILE A 394 0.57 0.02 -14.31
C ILE A 394 -0.31 -0.61 -15.40
N GLU A 395 -1.62 -0.68 -15.16
CA GLU A 395 -2.58 -1.23 -16.13
C GLU A 395 -2.67 -0.35 -17.39
N GLU A 396 -2.71 0.98 -17.24
CA GLU A 396 -2.66 1.94 -18.35
C GLU A 396 -1.36 1.80 -19.16
N ASN A 397 -0.20 1.78 -18.51
CA ASN A 397 1.08 1.57 -19.20
C ASN A 397 1.15 0.20 -19.90
N LYS A 398 0.46 -0.82 -19.38
CA LYS A 398 0.41 -2.13 -20.01
C LYS A 398 -0.44 -2.09 -21.28
N ILE A 399 -1.59 -1.41 -21.23
CA ILE A 399 -2.44 -1.17 -22.40
C ILE A 399 -1.65 -0.39 -23.46
N ASP A 400 -1.00 0.71 -23.08
CA ASP A 400 -0.18 1.51 -24.01
C ASP A 400 0.95 0.67 -24.63
N LYS A 401 1.59 -0.19 -23.84
CA LYS A 401 2.61 -1.10 -24.36
C LYS A 401 2.04 -2.11 -25.35
N GLU A 402 0.89 -2.69 -25.06
CA GLU A 402 0.22 -3.63 -25.98
C GLU A 402 -0.21 -2.91 -27.27
N THR A 403 -0.78 -1.70 -27.18
CA THR A 403 -1.14 -0.87 -28.34
C THR A 403 0.09 -0.53 -29.19
N ASN A 404 1.15 -0.01 -28.57
CA ASN A 404 2.40 0.29 -29.28
C ASN A 404 3.01 -0.97 -29.91
N GLN A 405 2.96 -2.12 -29.24
CA GLN A 405 3.45 -3.38 -29.83
C GLN A 405 2.61 -3.78 -31.04
N THR A 406 1.28 -3.66 -30.98
CA THR A 406 0.42 -3.95 -32.14
C THR A 406 0.65 -2.98 -33.30
N GLU A 407 0.91 -1.70 -33.03
CA GLU A 407 1.27 -0.72 -34.05
C GLU A 407 2.65 -1.03 -34.66
N MET A 408 3.62 -1.41 -33.83
CA MET A 408 4.93 -1.84 -34.30
C MET A 408 4.85 -3.11 -35.15
N ASP A 409 4.08 -4.11 -34.74
CA ASP A 409 3.90 -5.37 -35.48
C ASP A 409 3.17 -5.12 -36.82
N ALA A 410 2.24 -4.16 -36.86
CA ALA A 410 1.57 -3.74 -38.09
C ALA A 410 2.53 -3.02 -39.04
N LEU A 411 3.33 -2.08 -38.52
CA LEU A 411 4.34 -1.36 -39.29
C LEU A 411 5.45 -2.30 -39.78
N GLU A 412 5.91 -3.25 -38.97
CA GLU A 412 6.93 -4.24 -39.35
C GLU A 412 6.46 -5.13 -40.50
N LYS A 413 5.15 -5.41 -40.59
CA LYS A 413 4.55 -6.13 -41.71
C LYS A 413 4.48 -5.31 -43.00
N ASP A 414 4.36 -3.99 -42.87
CA ASP A 414 4.27 -3.05 -43.99
C ASP A 414 5.65 -2.52 -44.46
N ILE A 415 6.72 -2.78 -43.69
CA ILE A 415 8.10 -2.49 -44.08
C ILE A 415 8.53 -3.44 -45.20
N VAL A 416 8.85 -2.86 -46.36
CA VAL A 416 9.39 -3.58 -47.49
C VAL A 416 10.90 -3.81 -47.28
N SER A 417 11.42 -4.98 -47.68
CA SER A 417 12.85 -5.26 -47.59
C SER A 417 13.67 -4.28 -48.44
N ASP A 418 14.85 -3.87 -47.95
CA ASP A 418 15.78 -2.97 -48.67
C ASP A 418 16.08 -3.46 -50.10
N GLU A 419 16.11 -4.78 -50.30
CA GLU A 419 16.30 -5.40 -51.61
C GLU A 419 15.12 -5.14 -52.56
N ASN A 420 13.88 -5.29 -52.09
CA ASN A 420 12.68 -5.00 -52.89
C ASN A 420 12.51 -3.49 -53.14
N TYR A 421 12.86 -2.63 -52.18
CA TYR A 421 12.85 -1.17 -52.33
C TYR A 421 13.81 -0.70 -53.43
N GLU A 422 15.07 -1.13 -53.39
CA GLU A 422 16.06 -0.80 -54.44
C GLU A 422 15.67 -1.38 -55.81
N LYS A 423 15.07 -2.58 -55.84
CA LYS A 423 14.59 -3.18 -57.09
C LYS A 423 13.38 -2.48 -57.67
N LYS A 424 12.47 -1.95 -56.84
CA LYS A 424 11.34 -1.11 -57.28
C LYS A 424 11.81 0.22 -57.86
N LYS A 425 12.84 0.83 -57.28
CA LYS A 425 13.49 2.02 -57.85
C LYS A 425 14.13 1.73 -59.21
N GLN A 426 14.81 0.59 -59.36
CA GLN A 426 15.34 0.13 -60.66
C GLN A 426 14.24 -0.13 -61.68
N TYR A 427 13.14 -0.76 -61.26
CA TYR A 427 11.97 -1.01 -62.10
C TYR A 427 11.34 0.29 -62.60
N ASN A 428 11.03 1.25 -61.71
CA ASN A 428 10.41 2.52 -62.08
C ASN A 428 11.31 3.32 -63.06
N ASN A 429 12.63 3.33 -62.84
CA ASN A 429 13.56 3.98 -63.77
C ASN A 429 13.58 3.32 -65.15
N ARG A 430 13.55 1.98 -65.22
CA ARG A 430 13.52 1.24 -66.50
C ARG A 430 12.19 1.39 -67.23
N VAL A 431 11.07 1.39 -66.50
CA VAL A 431 9.74 1.66 -67.08
C VAL A 431 9.70 3.07 -67.65
N PHE A 432 10.26 4.05 -66.95
CA PHE A 432 10.40 5.41 -67.46
C PHE A 432 11.29 5.47 -68.72
N GLU A 433 12.45 4.79 -68.71
CA GLU A 433 13.34 4.71 -69.88
C GLU A 433 12.68 4.03 -71.09
N LEU A 434 11.94 2.94 -70.87
CA LEU A 434 11.14 2.27 -71.89
C LEU A 434 10.11 3.24 -72.48
N GLN A 435 9.40 3.98 -71.64
CA GLN A 435 8.39 4.94 -72.08
C GLN A 435 8.99 6.09 -72.91
N GLU A 436 10.14 6.62 -72.50
CA GLU A 436 10.86 7.64 -73.28
C GLU A 436 11.36 7.09 -74.62
N LYS A 437 12.00 5.91 -74.63
CA LYS A 437 12.49 5.29 -75.87
C LYS A 437 11.36 4.93 -76.82
N ASN A 438 10.23 4.45 -76.31
CA ASN A 438 9.06 4.10 -77.13
C ASN A 438 8.41 5.35 -77.73
N ASN A 439 8.32 6.44 -76.96
CA ASN A 439 7.83 7.74 -77.45
C ASN A 439 8.79 8.34 -78.50
N LEU A 440 10.11 8.23 -78.27
CA LEU A 440 11.12 8.65 -79.24
C LEU A 440 11.04 7.84 -80.54
N TYR A 441 10.89 6.52 -80.43
CA TYR A 441 10.72 5.63 -81.58
C TYR A 441 9.45 5.96 -82.38
N GLN A 442 8.32 6.19 -81.71
CA GLN A 442 7.09 6.64 -82.37
C GLN A 442 7.29 7.96 -83.13
N LYS A 443 7.90 8.97 -82.49
CA LYS A 443 8.16 10.26 -83.14
C LYS A 443 9.13 10.14 -84.31
N MET A 444 10.16 9.31 -84.20
CA MET A 444 11.08 9.05 -85.31
C MET A 444 10.36 8.35 -86.47
N LYS A 445 9.55 7.32 -86.19
CA LYS A 445 8.75 6.62 -87.20
C LYS A 445 7.80 7.57 -87.93
N GLU A 446 7.07 8.42 -87.20
CA GLU A 446 6.19 9.42 -87.80
C GLU A 446 6.95 10.44 -88.66
N ALA A 447 8.12 10.89 -88.21
CA ALA A 447 8.97 11.80 -88.99
C ALA A 447 9.48 11.15 -90.28
N PHE A 448 9.91 9.89 -90.22
CA PHE A 448 10.38 9.12 -91.38
C PHE A 448 9.24 8.82 -92.37
N ASP A 449 8.07 8.37 -91.90
CA ASP A 449 6.91 8.10 -92.76
C ASP A 449 6.48 9.38 -93.51
N LYS A 450 6.56 10.54 -92.85
CA LYS A 450 6.26 11.84 -93.45
C LYS A 450 7.29 12.25 -94.51
N GLU A 451 8.57 12.02 -94.27
CA GLU A 451 9.65 12.30 -95.22
C GLU A 451 9.59 11.37 -96.45
N GLN A 452 9.26 10.09 -96.24
CA GLN A 452 9.06 9.13 -97.32
C GLN A 452 7.85 9.50 -98.19
N GLN A 453 6.71 9.86 -97.59
CA GLN A 453 5.53 10.30 -98.33
C GLN A 453 5.79 11.59 -99.14
N GLU A 454 6.53 12.55 -98.60
CA GLU A 454 6.90 13.76 -99.36
C GLU A 454 7.79 13.44 -100.57
N ASN A 455 8.79 12.58 -100.39
CA ASN A 455 9.70 12.18 -101.46
C ASN A 455 8.98 11.37 -102.54
N GLU A 456 8.10 10.43 -102.18
CA GLU A 456 7.27 9.70 -103.14
C GLU A 456 6.33 10.62 -103.90
N ARG A 457 5.72 11.60 -103.23
CA ARG A 457 4.82 12.58 -103.88
C ARG A 457 5.56 13.44 -104.90
N LYS A 458 6.75 13.96 -104.54
CA LYS A 458 7.61 14.72 -105.47
C LYS A 458 8.03 13.88 -106.67
N GLN A 459 8.40 12.62 -106.46
CA GLN A 459 8.80 11.70 -107.53
C GLN A 459 7.64 11.29 -108.44
N ASN A 460 6.44 11.06 -107.88
CA ASN A 460 5.26 10.72 -108.67
C ASN A 460 4.78 11.89 -109.55
N ILE A 461 4.85 13.13 -109.04
CA ILE A 461 4.60 14.33 -109.85
C ILE A 461 5.61 14.41 -111.00
N PHE A 462 6.89 14.17 -110.73
CA PHE A 462 7.94 14.20 -111.73
C PHE A 462 7.75 13.12 -112.82
N ARG A 463 7.41 11.88 -112.44
CA ARG A 463 7.09 10.80 -113.40
C ARG A 463 5.87 11.16 -114.27
N PHE A 464 4.81 11.71 -113.67
CA PHE A 464 3.63 12.15 -114.43
C PHE A 464 3.96 13.23 -115.46
N ALA A 465 4.82 14.19 -115.12
CA ALA A 465 5.26 15.23 -116.06
C ALA A 465 6.03 14.62 -117.25
N LEU A 466 6.91 13.64 -117.02
CA LEU A 466 7.64 12.95 -118.07
C LEU A 466 6.72 12.15 -119.00
N ILE A 467 5.66 11.50 -118.47
CA ILE A 467 4.66 10.79 -119.28
C ILE A 467 3.95 11.75 -120.24
N ILE A 468 3.50 12.91 -119.75
CA ILE A 468 2.80 13.90 -120.57
C ILE A 468 3.72 14.41 -121.69
N LEU A 469 4.98 14.73 -121.36
CA LEU A 469 5.97 15.20 -122.35
C LEU A 469 6.28 14.13 -123.41
N ALA A 470 6.34 12.85 -123.02
CA ALA A 470 6.52 11.75 -123.97
C ALA A 470 5.33 11.64 -124.94
N VAL A 471 4.08 11.74 -124.44
CA VAL A 471 2.87 11.67 -125.27
C VAL A 471 2.79 12.85 -126.24
N VAL A 472 3.07 14.07 -125.77
CA VAL A 472 3.12 15.27 -126.62
C VAL A 472 4.21 15.14 -127.68
N GLY A 473 5.39 14.65 -127.31
CA GLY A 473 6.48 14.38 -128.24
C GLY A 473 6.08 13.42 -129.36
N ILE A 474 5.40 12.32 -129.03
CA ILE A 474 4.90 11.35 -130.01
C ILE A 474 3.80 11.95 -130.89
N GLY A 475 2.92 12.81 -130.36
CA GLY A 475 1.95 13.53 -131.18
C GLY A 475 2.62 14.45 -132.20
N LEU A 476 3.66 15.17 -131.77
CA LEU A 476 4.42 16.09 -132.62
C LEU A 476 5.26 15.37 -133.69
N THR A 477 5.80 14.17 -133.41
CA THR A 477 6.48 13.37 -134.44
C THR A 477 5.53 12.95 -135.55
N VAL A 478 4.34 12.47 -135.20
CA VAL A 478 3.31 12.05 -136.16
C VAL A 478 2.85 13.24 -136.99
N PHE A 479 2.61 14.40 -136.37
CA PHE A 479 2.23 15.62 -137.07
C PHE A 479 3.34 16.09 -138.04
N SER A 480 4.61 16.10 -137.58
CA SER A 480 5.74 16.52 -138.41
C SER A 480 5.90 15.62 -139.64
N PHE A 481 5.63 14.33 -139.52
CA PHE A 481 5.68 13.37 -140.63
C PHE A 481 4.59 13.67 -141.68
N ILE A 482 3.36 13.97 -141.25
CA ILE A 482 2.26 14.33 -142.16
C ILE A 482 2.55 15.66 -142.89
N SER A 483 3.18 16.62 -142.20
CA SER A 483 3.54 17.92 -142.79
C SER A 483 4.74 17.90 -143.75
N ALA A 484 5.31 16.71 -144.04
CA ALA A 484 6.51 16.49 -144.87
C ALA A 484 7.80 17.19 -144.39
N ASN A 485 7.84 17.65 -143.13
CA ASN A 485 9.02 18.21 -142.49
C ASN A 485 9.79 17.12 -141.72
N LEU A 486 10.67 16.39 -142.41
CA LEU A 486 11.35 15.21 -141.85
C LEU A 486 12.33 15.52 -140.70
N VAL A 487 12.99 16.67 -140.72
CA VAL A 487 14.01 17.02 -139.69
C VAL A 487 13.39 17.15 -138.31
N PHE A 488 12.23 17.82 -138.19
CA PHE A 488 11.56 18.01 -136.92
C PHE A 488 11.00 16.68 -136.35
N GLY A 489 10.56 15.77 -137.21
CA GLY A 489 10.07 14.46 -136.80
C GLY A 489 11.12 13.60 -136.09
N ILE A 490 12.39 13.63 -136.54
CA ILE A 490 13.47 12.87 -135.91
C ILE A 490 13.80 13.44 -134.52
N VAL A 491 13.85 14.77 -134.39
CA VAL A 491 14.15 15.43 -133.11
C VAL A 491 13.10 15.11 -132.05
N PHE A 492 11.82 15.19 -132.40
CA PHE A 492 10.74 14.86 -131.46
C PHE A 492 10.73 13.37 -131.09
N ALA A 493 11.15 12.46 -131.98
CA ALA A 493 11.19 11.03 -131.69
C ALA A 493 12.28 10.69 -130.65
N ILE A 494 13.44 11.32 -130.78
CA ILE A 494 14.54 11.17 -129.81
C ILE A 494 14.15 11.74 -128.45
N LEU A 495 13.53 12.92 -128.42
CA LEU A 495 13.05 13.53 -127.17
C LEU A 495 12.02 12.65 -126.45
N SER A 496 11.08 12.07 -127.20
CA SER A 496 10.07 11.16 -126.66
C SER A 496 10.70 9.92 -126.04
N LEU A 497 11.72 9.35 -126.69
CA LEU A 497 12.43 8.18 -126.18
C LEU A 497 13.20 8.49 -124.89
N ILE A 498 13.83 9.68 -124.80
CA ILE A 498 14.53 10.14 -123.59
C ILE A 498 13.54 10.26 -122.41
N PHE A 499 12.36 10.83 -122.64
CA PHE A 499 11.34 10.94 -121.58
C PHE A 499 10.83 9.58 -121.11
N ILE A 500 10.67 8.61 -122.01
CA ILE A 500 10.26 7.24 -121.64
C ILE A 500 11.31 6.54 -120.77
N VAL A 501 12.60 6.67 -121.11
CA VAL A 501 13.69 6.12 -120.30
C VAL A 501 13.77 6.81 -118.92
N GLY A 502 13.51 8.12 -118.87
CA GLY A 502 13.46 8.89 -117.63
C GLY A 502 12.40 8.39 -116.63
N ILE A 503 11.26 7.87 -117.10
CA ILE A 503 10.20 7.33 -116.23
C ILE A 503 10.69 6.09 -115.45
N PHE A 504 11.47 5.21 -116.09
CA PHE A 504 11.93 3.96 -115.49
C PHE A 504 13.12 4.11 -114.54
N LEU A 505 13.95 5.15 -114.72
CA LEU A 505 15.13 5.42 -113.89
C LEU A 505 14.80 6.07 -112.54
N VAL A 506 13.66 6.74 -112.42
CA VAL A 506 13.18 7.21 -111.11
C VAL A 506 12.66 5.98 -110.37
N LYS A 507 13.40 5.44 -109.39
CA LYS A 507 12.96 4.41 -108.44
C LYS A 507 13.46 4.82 -107.05
N SER A 508 12.58 4.78 -106.04
CA SER A 508 12.97 5.02 -104.65
C SER A 508 13.70 3.80 -104.09
N LYS A 509 14.67 4.06 -103.20
CA LYS A 509 15.35 3.04 -102.40
C LYS A 509 14.75 3.11 -101.00
N GLU A 510 14.22 2.00 -100.49
CA GLU A 510 13.77 1.92 -99.10
C GLU A 510 15.01 1.94 -98.17
N ILE A 511 14.99 2.80 -97.17
CA ILE A 511 16.03 2.89 -96.15
C ILE A 511 15.46 2.25 -94.88
N GLY A 512 15.99 1.08 -94.50
CA GLY A 512 15.61 0.39 -93.28
C GLY A 512 16.45 0.85 -92.10
N HIS A 513 15.90 1.72 -91.25
CA HIS A 513 16.44 2.04 -89.93
C HIS A 513 15.33 1.98 -88.88
N SER A 514 14.92 0.77 -88.51
CA SER A 514 13.97 0.49 -87.41
C SER A 514 14.39 -0.67 -86.51
N GLU A 515 15.30 -1.55 -86.94
CA GLU A 515 15.67 -2.76 -86.18
C GLU A 515 16.45 -2.46 -84.89
N THR A 516 17.32 -1.45 -84.87
CA THR A 516 18.13 -1.14 -83.67
C THR A 516 17.29 -0.62 -82.51
N PHE A 517 16.31 0.26 -82.79
CA PHE A 517 15.41 0.77 -81.75
C PHE A 517 14.39 -0.28 -81.29
N SER A 518 13.93 -1.15 -82.19
CA SER A 518 13.01 -2.23 -81.83
C SER A 518 13.66 -3.23 -80.86
N ASN A 519 14.91 -3.62 -81.13
CA ASN A 519 15.62 -4.57 -80.29
C ASN A 519 15.96 -4.00 -78.91
N GLU A 520 16.29 -2.70 -78.82
CA GLU A 520 16.53 -2.05 -77.51
C GLU A 520 15.24 -1.92 -76.68
N ILE A 521 14.10 -1.66 -77.32
CA ILE A 521 12.81 -1.62 -76.62
C ILE A 521 12.42 -3.01 -76.12
N GLU A 522 12.65 -4.06 -76.92
CA GLU A 522 12.36 -5.45 -76.56
C GLU A 522 13.25 -5.95 -75.41
N ASP A 523 14.54 -5.60 -75.41
CA ASP A 523 15.46 -5.91 -74.31
C ASP A 523 15.05 -5.22 -72.99
N LEU A 524 14.69 -3.94 -73.05
CA LEU A 524 14.17 -3.21 -71.88
C LEU A 524 12.86 -3.83 -71.37
N GLN A 525 11.98 -4.28 -72.27
CA GLN A 525 10.72 -4.94 -71.90
C GLN A 525 10.98 -6.28 -71.20
N HIS A 526 11.95 -7.07 -71.68
CA HIS A 526 12.39 -8.30 -71.02
C HIS A 526 12.96 -8.03 -69.62
N GLN A 527 13.83 -7.02 -69.48
CA GLN A 527 14.41 -6.66 -68.19
C GLN A 527 13.40 -6.16 -67.16
N ILE A 528 12.31 -5.52 -67.60
CA ILE A 528 11.20 -5.10 -66.74
C ILE A 528 10.40 -6.31 -66.28
N ASN A 529 10.06 -7.22 -67.20
CA ASN A 529 9.32 -8.44 -66.88
C ASN A 529 10.11 -9.36 -65.93
N ASP A 530 11.43 -9.45 -66.08
CA ASP A 530 12.29 -10.22 -65.18
C ASP A 530 12.34 -9.63 -63.76
N LEU A 531 12.25 -8.30 -63.63
CA LEU A 531 12.17 -7.64 -62.32
C LEU A 531 10.80 -7.89 -61.67
N GLU A 532 9.71 -7.87 -62.44
CA GLU A 532 8.35 -8.12 -61.97
C GLU A 532 8.12 -9.59 -61.56
N ALA A 533 8.76 -10.54 -62.25
CA ALA A 533 8.63 -11.97 -61.95
C ALA A 533 9.41 -12.41 -60.71
N ASN A 534 10.52 -11.75 -60.39
CA ASN A 534 11.45 -12.20 -59.33
C ASN A 534 11.33 -11.40 -58.02
N TYR A 535 10.69 -10.23 -58.02
CA TYR A 535 10.59 -9.36 -56.85
C TYR A 535 9.14 -8.91 -56.63
N ASN A 536 8.74 -8.74 -55.37
CA ASN A 536 7.42 -8.18 -55.05
C ASN A 536 7.48 -6.65 -55.17
N LEU A 537 6.97 -6.14 -56.29
CA LEU A 537 7.02 -4.73 -56.65
C LEU A 537 5.65 -4.02 -56.50
N ASP A 538 4.67 -4.65 -55.84
CA ASP A 538 3.30 -4.10 -55.69
C ASP A 538 3.19 -3.18 -54.45
N PHE A 539 3.93 -2.07 -54.46
CA PHE A 539 3.88 -1.01 -53.45
C PHE A 539 4.34 0.33 -54.03
N ASP A 540 3.94 1.44 -53.41
CA ASP A 540 4.37 2.78 -53.79
C ASP A 540 5.70 3.15 -53.09
N LEU A 541 6.63 3.77 -53.83
CA LEU A 541 7.90 4.22 -53.27
C LEU A 541 7.72 5.42 -52.34
N ASP A 542 6.69 6.23 -52.57
CA ASP A 542 6.43 7.43 -51.78
C ASP A 542 5.85 7.12 -50.39
N ASP A 543 5.21 5.96 -50.23
CA ASP A 543 4.64 5.48 -48.96
C ASP A 543 5.68 4.86 -48.01
N GLN A 544 6.91 4.64 -48.48
CA GLN A 544 7.99 3.97 -47.75
C GLN A 544 9.13 4.92 -47.33
N ASN A 545 8.98 6.24 -47.56
CA ASN A 545 9.98 7.28 -47.28
C ASN A 545 9.75 8.05 -45.98
#